data_AF-A0A3A9JWX4-F1
#
_entry.id   AF-A0A3A9JWX4-F1
#
_cell.length_a   1.000
_cell.length_b   1.000
_cell.length_c   1.000
_cell.angle_alpha   90.00
_cell.angle_beta   90.00
_cell.angle_gamma   90.00
#
_symmetry.space_group_name_H-M   'P 1'
#
loop_
_entity.id
_entity.type
_entity.pdbx_description
1 polymer ?
#
loop_
_entity_poly.entity_id
_entity_poly.type
_entity_poly.pdbx_seq_one_letter_code
_entity_poly.pdbx_strand_id
1 'polypeptide(L)'
;MATTSKAIRQRPSLEKRSTATVASVTAPLDRPEAPAIPGHASLAREMADLWKRQAHHDQEEGRLRMAGDSATASRHAAAARALADRALALHDFATTGQPATAADAVAQLSTICIALRWQAESLGREEGKELLRLLARTLPPLAVLARSADFDLARGAEVHLTPDQRAFLRGEVPE
;
A
#
# COMPACT_ATOMS: atom_id res chain seq x y z
N MET A 1 78.35 5.74 -25.54
CA MET A 1 78.40 6.84 -24.54
C MET A 1 77.59 8.00 -25.08
N ALA A 2 76.48 8.36 -24.42
CA ALA A 2 75.81 9.66 -24.53
C ALA A 2 74.91 9.84 -23.30
N THR A 3 75.06 10.98 -22.64
CA THR A 3 74.56 11.34 -21.31
C THR A 3 73.28 12.17 -21.35
N THR A 4 72.41 11.88 -20.37
CA THR A 4 71.43 12.70 -19.62
C THR A 4 71.28 14.20 -19.90
N SER A 5 70.03 14.71 -19.86
CA SER A 5 69.65 15.79 -18.91
C SER A 5 68.15 16.08 -18.83
N LYS A 6 67.78 16.60 -17.65
CA LYS A 6 66.51 16.46 -16.92
C LYS A 6 65.77 17.81 -16.87
N ALA A 7 64.45 17.78 -16.93
CA ALA A 7 63.56 18.91 -16.68
C ALA A 7 63.53 19.33 -15.19
N ILE A 8 63.20 20.59 -14.88
CA ILE A 8 62.32 21.03 -13.76
C ILE A 8 62.01 22.55 -13.82
N ARG A 9 60.71 22.84 -13.76
CA ARG A 9 59.90 23.99 -13.28
C ARG A 9 60.51 25.40 -13.12
N GLN A 10 59.74 26.38 -13.62
CA GLN A 10 59.60 27.71 -13.03
C GLN A 10 58.09 28.08 -12.89
N ARG A 11 57.74 28.74 -11.78
CA ARG A 11 56.55 29.61 -11.56
C ARG A 11 57.09 31.06 -11.56
N PRO A 12 56.36 32.13 -11.99
CA PRO A 12 55.26 32.76 -11.21
C PRO A 12 54.10 33.35 -12.07
N SER A 13 52.85 33.46 -11.55
CA SER A 13 52.10 34.68 -11.11
C SER A 13 52.15 35.88 -12.08
N LEU A 14 51.13 36.68 -12.38
CA LEU A 14 49.76 36.92 -11.90
C LEU A 14 49.14 37.94 -12.89
N GLU A 15 47.80 38.04 -12.90
CA GLU A 15 46.98 39.18 -13.33
C GLU A 15 46.35 39.28 -14.75
N LYS A 16 45.09 39.73 -14.68
CA LYS A 16 44.25 40.51 -15.64
C LYS A 16 43.22 39.75 -16.49
N ARG A 17 42.07 39.55 -15.84
CA ARG A 17 40.67 39.76 -16.29
C ARG A 17 40.42 39.77 -17.81
N SER A 18 39.60 38.82 -18.25
CA SER A 18 38.54 39.11 -19.21
C SER A 18 37.32 38.22 -18.93
N THR A 19 36.18 38.88 -18.77
CA THR A 19 34.86 38.32 -18.53
C THR A 19 34.38 37.52 -19.74
N ALA A 20 34.33 36.20 -19.60
CA ALA A 20 33.55 35.35 -20.48
C ALA A 20 32.54 34.59 -19.60
N THR A 21 31.30 35.05 -19.65
CA THR A 21 30.13 34.36 -19.12
C THR A 21 30.05 32.99 -19.79
N VAL A 22 30.46 31.93 -19.10
CA VAL A 22 30.19 30.57 -19.54
C VAL A 22 28.74 30.28 -19.15
N ALA A 23 27.86 30.24 -20.15
CA ALA A 23 26.51 29.74 -19.98
C ALA A 23 26.61 28.30 -19.45
N SER A 24 26.14 28.11 -18.21
CA SER A 24 25.96 26.80 -17.60
C SER A 24 24.90 26.05 -18.40
N VAL A 25 25.32 25.16 -19.29
CA VAL A 25 24.44 24.13 -19.83
C VAL A 25 24.57 22.92 -18.91
N THR A 26 23.96 23.03 -17.74
CA THR A 26 23.52 21.86 -16.97
C THR A 26 22.12 21.53 -17.48
N ALA A 27 22.06 20.89 -18.64
CA ALA A 27 20.84 20.21 -19.05
C ALA A 27 20.50 19.18 -17.96
N PRO A 28 19.29 19.19 -17.38
CA PRO A 28 18.89 18.11 -16.49
C PRO A 28 18.92 16.83 -17.33
N LEU A 29 19.74 15.86 -16.90
CA LEU A 29 19.58 14.49 -17.35
C LEU A 29 18.17 14.09 -16.94
N ASP A 30 17.26 14.03 -17.90
CA ASP A 30 15.96 13.38 -17.77
C ASP A 30 16.24 11.97 -17.25
N ARG A 31 16.16 11.81 -15.93
CA ARG A 31 16.06 10.50 -15.32
C ARG A 31 14.75 9.95 -15.85
N PRO A 32 14.74 8.77 -16.49
CA PRO A 32 13.46 8.10 -16.71
C PRO A 32 12.80 7.99 -15.34
N GLU A 33 11.61 8.60 -15.19
CA GLU A 33 10.77 8.38 -14.03
C GLU A 33 10.68 6.87 -13.85
N ALA A 34 11.26 6.36 -12.77
CA ALA A 34 11.02 4.99 -12.37
C ALA A 34 9.49 4.83 -12.31
N PRO A 35 8.92 3.74 -12.85
CA PRO A 35 7.48 3.55 -12.79
C PRO A 35 7.04 3.80 -11.35
N ALA A 36 6.13 4.76 -11.16
CA ALA A 36 5.71 5.19 -9.83
C ALA A 36 5.29 3.95 -9.05
N ILE A 37 6.10 3.55 -8.06
CA ILE A 37 5.77 2.44 -7.18
C ILE A 37 4.47 2.86 -6.51
N PRO A 38 3.37 2.09 -6.63
CA PRO A 38 2.11 2.47 -6.03
C PRO A 38 2.33 2.74 -4.54
N GLY A 39 2.02 3.94 -4.07
CA GLY A 39 2.11 4.26 -2.65
C GLY A 39 1.21 3.34 -1.82
N HIS A 40 1.51 3.17 -0.52
CA HIS A 40 0.79 2.22 0.34
C HIS A 40 -0.72 2.48 0.35
N ALA A 41 -1.13 3.74 0.23
CA ALA A 41 -2.53 4.14 0.09
C ALA A 41 -3.20 3.61 -1.21
N SER A 42 -2.47 3.55 -2.32
CA SER A 42 -2.98 3.00 -3.59
C SER A 42 -3.14 1.49 -3.50
N LEU A 43 -2.16 0.81 -2.90
CA LEU A 43 -2.20 -0.63 -2.67
C LEU A 43 -3.36 -1.01 -1.75
N ALA A 44 -3.54 -0.28 -0.65
CA ALA A 44 -4.65 -0.47 0.29
C ALA A 44 -6.02 -0.38 -0.41
N ARG A 45 -6.20 0.58 -1.33
CA ARG A 45 -7.42 0.72 -2.14
C ARG A 45 -7.64 -0.45 -3.09
N GLU A 46 -6.60 -0.87 -3.82
CA GLU A 46 -6.71 -1.99 -4.74
C GLU A 46 -7.08 -3.28 -3.99
N MET A 47 -6.47 -3.53 -2.83
CA MET A 47 -6.83 -4.68 -2.00
C MET A 47 -8.27 -4.58 -1.50
N ALA A 48 -8.72 -3.43 -1.04
CA ALA A 48 -10.12 -3.23 -0.63
C ALA A 48 -11.10 -3.57 -1.76
N ASP A 49 -10.80 -3.13 -2.99
CA ASP A 49 -11.61 -3.46 -4.16
C ASP A 49 -11.62 -4.96 -4.48
N LEU A 50 -10.48 -5.64 -4.33
CA LEU A 50 -10.39 -7.08 -4.54
C LEU A 50 -11.21 -7.85 -3.50
N TRP A 51 -11.11 -7.47 -2.23
CA TRP A 51 -11.92 -8.06 -1.15
C TRP A 51 -13.42 -7.84 -1.39
N LYS A 52 -13.81 -6.67 -1.92
CA LYS A 52 -15.21 -6.37 -2.25
C LYS A 52 -15.76 -7.31 -3.30
N ARG A 53 -14.99 -7.52 -4.36
CA ARG A 53 -15.35 -8.44 -5.45
C ARG A 53 -15.37 -9.88 -4.97
N GLN A 54 -14.42 -10.25 -4.11
CA GLN A 54 -14.35 -11.58 -3.51
C GLN A 54 -15.59 -11.87 -2.67
N ALA A 55 -15.97 -10.96 -1.75
CA ALA A 55 -17.17 -11.09 -0.94
C ALA A 55 -18.46 -11.21 -1.78
N HIS A 56 -18.53 -10.47 -2.90
CA HIS A 56 -19.64 -10.62 -3.85
C HIS A 56 -19.70 -12.04 -4.45
N HIS A 57 -18.55 -12.61 -4.82
CA HIS A 57 -18.50 -13.98 -5.35
C HIS A 57 -18.89 -15.02 -4.29
N ASP A 58 -18.46 -14.87 -3.04
CA ASP A 58 -18.88 -15.76 -1.94
C ASP A 58 -20.39 -15.71 -1.70
N GLN A 59 -20.97 -14.51 -1.72
CA GLN A 59 -22.42 -14.33 -1.55
C GLN A 59 -23.20 -15.03 -2.67
N GLU A 60 -22.75 -14.86 -3.91
CA GLU A 60 -23.37 -15.53 -5.06
C GLU A 60 -23.16 -17.05 -5.03
N GLU A 61 -21.99 -17.54 -4.62
CA GLU A 61 -21.75 -18.97 -4.40
C GLU A 61 -22.76 -19.56 -3.41
N GLY A 62 -22.94 -18.90 -2.26
CA GLY A 62 -23.91 -19.32 -1.25
C GLY A 62 -25.34 -19.37 -1.79
N ARG A 63 -25.74 -18.32 -2.53
CA ARG A 63 -27.06 -18.25 -3.19
C ARG A 63 -27.26 -19.39 -4.20
N LEU A 64 -26.25 -19.66 -5.02
CA LEU A 64 -26.29 -20.69 -6.07
C LEU A 64 -26.29 -22.10 -5.50
N ARG A 65 -25.54 -22.36 -4.41
CA ARG A 65 -25.61 -23.64 -3.69
C ARG A 65 -27.01 -23.90 -3.15
N MET A 66 -27.65 -22.90 -2.53
CA MET A 66 -29.02 -23.04 -2.03
C MET A 66 -30.03 -23.29 -3.16
N ALA A 67 -29.78 -22.73 -4.35
CA ALA A 67 -30.58 -22.96 -5.55
C ALA A 67 -30.31 -24.30 -6.26
N GLY A 68 -29.31 -25.09 -5.80
CA GLY A 68 -28.94 -26.37 -6.41
C GLY A 68 -28.07 -26.27 -7.66
N ASP A 69 -27.63 -25.07 -8.05
CA ASP A 69 -26.72 -24.87 -9.19
C ASP A 69 -25.26 -25.02 -8.76
N SER A 70 -24.86 -26.27 -8.56
CA SER A 70 -23.51 -26.61 -8.09
C SER A 70 -22.41 -26.24 -9.10
N ALA A 71 -22.70 -26.24 -10.40
CA ALA A 71 -21.69 -25.95 -11.42
C ALA A 71 -21.35 -24.45 -11.44
N THR A 72 -22.36 -23.58 -11.35
CA THR A 72 -22.15 -22.13 -11.28
C THR A 72 -21.59 -21.73 -9.92
N ALA A 73 -22.05 -22.33 -8.83
CA ALA A 73 -21.49 -22.09 -7.49
C ALA A 73 -19.97 -22.34 -7.45
N SER A 74 -19.50 -23.45 -8.02
CA SER A 74 -18.06 -23.76 -8.10
C SER A 74 -17.25 -22.72 -8.89
N ARG A 75 -17.82 -22.11 -9.93
CA ARG A 75 -17.15 -21.03 -10.67
C ARG A 75 -17.01 -19.76 -9.83
N HIS A 76 -18.05 -19.41 -9.07
CA HIS A 76 -18.00 -18.29 -8.13
C HIS A 76 -16.98 -18.53 -7.01
N ALA A 77 -16.94 -19.74 -6.45
CA ALA A 77 -15.95 -20.12 -5.45
C ALA A 77 -14.50 -19.98 -6.00
N ALA A 78 -14.27 -20.43 -7.24
CA ALA A 78 -12.96 -20.30 -7.88
C ALA A 78 -12.58 -18.83 -8.14
N ALA A 79 -13.53 -18.00 -8.58
CA ALA A 79 -13.32 -16.56 -8.77
C ALA A 79 -13.02 -15.83 -7.46
N ALA A 80 -13.76 -16.14 -6.39
CA ALA A 80 -13.50 -15.63 -5.05
C ALA A 80 -12.08 -15.97 -4.59
N ARG A 81 -11.66 -17.23 -4.78
CA ARG A 81 -10.31 -17.67 -4.42
C ARG A 81 -9.22 -16.94 -5.19
N ALA A 82 -9.36 -16.78 -6.50
CA ALA A 82 -8.39 -16.05 -7.31
C ALA A 82 -8.25 -14.57 -6.88
N LEU A 83 -9.35 -13.94 -6.48
CA LEU A 83 -9.34 -12.57 -5.95
C LEU A 83 -8.66 -12.49 -4.58
N ALA A 84 -8.92 -13.47 -3.69
CA ALA A 84 -8.26 -13.57 -2.39
C ALA A 84 -6.74 -13.77 -2.55
N ASP A 85 -6.32 -14.69 -3.42
CA ASP A 85 -4.90 -14.95 -3.69
C ASP A 85 -4.19 -13.70 -4.22
N ARG A 86 -4.85 -12.93 -5.10
CA ARG A 86 -4.31 -11.66 -5.60
C ARG A 86 -4.22 -10.59 -4.49
N ALA A 87 -5.22 -10.49 -3.63
CA ALA A 87 -5.22 -9.54 -2.53
C ALA A 87 -4.13 -9.86 -1.50
N LEU A 88 -3.87 -11.15 -1.24
CA LEU A 88 -2.75 -11.61 -0.41
C LEU A 88 -1.38 -11.29 -1.03
N ALA A 89 -1.22 -11.49 -2.34
CA ALA A 89 0.03 -11.12 -3.01
C ALA A 89 0.32 -9.60 -2.94
N LEU A 90 -0.73 -8.78 -3.06
CA LEU A 90 -0.61 -7.33 -2.87
C LEU A 90 -0.34 -6.95 -1.42
N HIS A 91 -0.89 -7.69 -0.45
CA HIS A 91 -0.59 -7.51 0.97
C HIS A 91 0.89 -7.77 1.27
N ASP A 92 1.43 -8.90 0.78
CA ASP A 92 2.84 -9.23 0.95
C ASP A 92 3.73 -8.14 0.35
N PHE A 93 3.40 -7.66 -0.85
CA PHE A 93 4.12 -6.54 -1.46
C PHE A 93 4.03 -5.25 -0.61
N ALA A 94 2.83 -4.87 -0.18
CA ALA A 94 2.57 -3.65 0.59
C ALA A 94 3.20 -3.66 1.99
N THR A 95 3.50 -4.82 2.56
CA THR A 95 4.05 -4.94 3.92
C THR A 95 5.57 -5.00 3.97
N THR A 96 6.25 -5.22 2.84
CA THR A 96 7.72 -5.32 2.77
C THR A 96 8.46 -3.98 2.83
N GLY A 97 7.76 -2.87 2.56
CA GLY A 97 8.32 -1.52 2.58
C GLY A 97 8.25 -0.84 3.96
N GLN A 98 9.22 0.03 4.26
CA GLN A 98 9.05 1.00 5.33
C GLN A 98 8.11 2.12 4.87
N PRO A 99 7.11 2.50 5.67
CA PRO A 99 6.21 3.58 5.30
C PRO A 99 6.98 4.91 5.31
N ALA A 100 6.87 5.67 4.22
CA ALA A 100 7.55 6.95 4.07
C ALA A 100 6.82 8.10 4.79
N THR A 101 5.52 7.93 5.05
CA THR A 101 4.65 8.93 5.67
C THR A 101 3.75 8.29 6.75
N ALA A 102 3.17 9.13 7.61
CA ALA A 102 2.15 8.66 8.56
C ALA A 102 0.93 8.07 7.84
N ALA A 103 0.54 8.64 6.69
CA ALA A 103 -0.55 8.12 5.86
C ALA A 103 -0.21 6.74 5.27
N ASP A 104 1.04 6.52 4.83
CA ASP A 104 1.51 5.22 4.39
C ASP A 104 1.49 4.19 5.52
N ALA A 105 1.92 4.58 6.73
CA ALA A 105 1.90 3.71 7.90
C ALA A 105 0.47 3.29 8.27
N VAL A 106 -0.48 4.24 8.24
CA VAL A 106 -1.90 3.94 8.46
C VAL A 106 -2.44 3.02 7.35
N ALA A 107 -2.11 3.27 6.09
CA ALA A 107 -2.53 2.41 4.97
C ALA A 107 -2.02 0.98 5.12
N GLN A 108 -0.75 0.81 5.53
CA GLN A 108 -0.12 -0.48 5.79
C GLN A 108 -0.76 -1.20 6.99
N LEU A 109 -1.01 -0.49 8.10
CA LEU A 109 -1.71 -1.05 9.26
C LEU A 109 -3.15 -1.47 8.93
N SER A 110 -3.84 -0.68 8.11
CA SER A 110 -5.20 -0.99 7.64
C SER A 110 -5.22 -2.26 6.80
N THR A 111 -4.25 -2.37 5.89
CA THR A 111 -4.00 -3.55 5.06
C THR A 111 -3.78 -4.80 5.91
N ILE A 112 -2.98 -4.70 6.97
CA ILE A 112 -2.74 -5.80 7.92
C ILE A 112 -4.02 -6.19 8.66
N CYS A 113 -4.80 -5.21 9.14
CA CYS A 113 -6.05 -5.49 9.84
C CYS A 113 -7.07 -6.21 8.95
N ILE A 114 -7.16 -5.85 7.67
CA ILE A 114 -8.05 -6.52 6.70
C ILE A 114 -7.61 -7.96 6.44
N ALA A 115 -6.31 -8.19 6.22
CA ALA A 115 -5.78 -9.53 6.00
C ALA A 115 -6.00 -10.45 7.22
N LEU A 116 -5.73 -9.95 8.43
CA LEU A 116 -5.97 -10.68 9.68
C LEU A 116 -7.45 -11.00 9.87
N ARG A 117 -8.35 -10.06 9.54
CA ARG A 117 -9.79 -10.29 9.61
C ARG A 117 -10.23 -11.40 8.66
N TRP A 118 -9.77 -11.35 7.41
CA TRP A 118 -10.08 -12.39 6.44
C TRP A 118 -9.59 -13.76 6.93
N GLN A 119 -8.37 -13.82 7.46
CA GLN A 119 -7.84 -15.04 8.06
C GLN A 119 -8.72 -15.50 9.25
N ALA A 120 -9.16 -14.59 10.11
CA ALA A 120 -10.08 -14.89 11.21
C ALA A 120 -11.41 -15.48 10.73
N GLU A 121 -11.99 -14.93 9.66
CA GLU A 121 -13.23 -15.40 9.04
C GLU A 121 -13.06 -16.79 8.40
N SER A 122 -11.84 -17.11 7.92
CA SER A 122 -11.49 -18.44 7.40
C SER A 122 -11.18 -19.49 8.48
N LEU A 123 -10.85 -19.05 9.70
CA LEU A 123 -10.53 -19.92 10.84
C LEU A 123 -11.81 -20.47 11.48
N GLY A 124 -11.64 -21.58 12.22
CA GLY A 124 -12.73 -22.21 12.97
C GLY A 124 -13.38 -21.25 13.98
N ARG A 125 -14.58 -21.62 14.46
CA ARG A 125 -15.49 -20.70 15.17
C ARG A 125 -14.92 -20.01 16.41
N GLU A 126 -14.02 -20.62 17.18
CA GLU A 126 -13.52 -20.03 18.43
C GLU A 126 -12.26 -19.19 18.22
N GLU A 127 -11.30 -19.66 17.43
CA GLU A 127 -10.06 -18.95 17.10
C GLU A 127 -10.34 -17.69 16.26
N GLY A 128 -11.22 -17.82 15.27
CA GLY A 128 -11.67 -16.69 14.46
C GLY A 128 -12.39 -15.62 15.28
N LYS A 129 -13.25 -16.03 16.24
CA LYS A 129 -13.95 -15.08 17.12
C LYS A 129 -13.00 -14.26 17.98
N GLU A 130 -11.97 -14.88 18.57
CA GLU A 130 -11.02 -14.15 19.41
C GLU A 130 -10.21 -13.15 18.58
N LEU A 131 -9.73 -13.58 17.40
CA LEU A 131 -9.01 -12.68 16.50
C LEU A 131 -9.91 -11.51 16.04
N LEU A 132 -11.18 -11.76 15.73
CA LEU A 132 -12.16 -10.71 15.41
C LEU A 132 -12.39 -9.73 16.57
N ARG A 133 -12.44 -10.21 17.83
CA ARG A 133 -12.58 -9.33 19.02
C ARG A 133 -11.36 -8.45 19.19
N LEU A 134 -10.16 -9.00 19.01
CA LEU A 134 -8.91 -8.23 19.09
C LEU A 134 -8.86 -7.16 18.00
N LEU A 135 -9.22 -7.51 16.76
CA LEU A 135 -9.32 -6.56 15.64
C LEU A 135 -10.37 -5.47 15.88
N ALA A 136 -11.50 -5.80 16.50
CA ALA A 136 -12.51 -4.80 16.87
C ALA A 136 -11.97 -3.77 17.87
N ARG A 137 -11.03 -4.16 18.75
CA ARG A 137 -10.37 -3.25 19.71
C ARG A 137 -9.26 -2.40 19.09
N THR A 138 -8.69 -2.81 17.95
CA THR A 138 -7.65 -2.03 17.26
C THR A 138 -8.23 -0.99 16.29
N LEU A 139 -9.50 -1.12 15.90
CA LEU A 139 -10.17 -0.17 15.01
C LEU A 139 -10.24 1.27 15.58
N PRO A 140 -10.62 1.52 16.85
CA PRO A 140 -10.65 2.87 17.40
C PRO A 140 -9.30 3.61 17.41
N PRO A 141 -8.19 3.04 17.91
CA PRO A 141 -6.90 3.73 17.83
C PRO A 141 -6.40 3.91 16.40
N LEU A 142 -6.68 2.97 15.49
CA LEU A 142 -6.35 3.12 14.08
C LEU A 142 -7.14 4.27 13.43
N ALA A 143 -8.40 4.48 13.80
CA ALA A 143 -9.22 5.59 13.34
C ALA A 143 -8.65 6.95 13.75
N VAL A 144 -8.15 7.06 14.99
CA VAL A 144 -7.51 8.29 15.50
C VAL A 144 -6.24 8.59 14.70
N LEU A 145 -5.41 7.58 14.44
CA LEU A 145 -4.20 7.72 13.62
C LEU A 145 -4.53 8.08 12.17
N ALA A 146 -5.59 7.52 11.61
CA ALA A 146 -6.02 7.83 10.26
C ALA A 146 -6.44 9.30 10.12
N ARG A 147 -7.19 9.83 11.08
CA ARG A 147 -7.58 11.25 11.10
C ARG A 147 -6.37 12.18 11.25
N SER A 148 -5.41 11.85 12.12
CA SER A 148 -4.21 12.68 12.30
C SER A 148 -3.28 12.64 11.08
N ALA A 149 -3.37 11.59 10.27
CA ALA A 149 -2.60 11.40 9.05
C ALA A 149 -3.33 11.83 7.76
N ASP A 150 -4.52 12.43 7.85
CA ASP A 150 -5.38 12.78 6.70
C ASP A 150 -5.65 11.58 5.77
N PHE A 151 -5.87 10.40 6.37
CA PHE A 151 -6.15 9.15 5.68
C PHE A 151 -7.61 8.73 5.86
N ASP A 152 -8.33 8.55 4.76
CA ASP A 152 -9.70 8.05 4.77
C ASP A 152 -9.71 6.52 4.96
N LEU A 153 -9.77 6.11 6.22
CA LEU A 153 -9.81 4.70 6.63
C LEU A 153 -11.07 3.98 6.12
N ALA A 154 -12.20 4.69 6.03
CA ALA A 154 -13.45 4.10 5.57
C ALA A 154 -13.33 3.64 4.11
N ARG A 155 -12.66 4.44 3.27
CA ARG A 155 -12.41 4.10 1.85
C ARG A 155 -11.45 2.93 1.66
N GLY A 156 -10.54 2.71 2.60
CA GLY A 156 -9.60 1.58 2.59
C GLY A 156 -10.16 0.27 3.16
N ALA A 157 -11.28 0.31 3.90
CA ALA A 157 -11.83 -0.85 4.62
C ALA A 157 -13.33 -1.09 4.35
N GLU A 158 -13.89 -0.50 3.27
CA GLU A 158 -15.35 -0.46 2.99
C GLU A 158 -16.08 -1.80 3.06
N VAL A 159 -15.37 -2.91 2.82
CA VAL A 159 -15.96 -4.23 2.62
C VAL A 159 -16.35 -4.94 3.92
N HIS A 160 -15.72 -4.58 5.04
CA HIS A 160 -15.85 -5.36 6.28
C HIS A 160 -16.39 -4.54 7.46
N LEU A 161 -16.65 -3.25 7.28
CA LEU A 161 -17.15 -2.39 8.33
C LEU A 161 -18.68 -2.35 8.34
N THR A 162 -19.29 -2.50 9.52
CA THR A 162 -20.72 -2.23 9.69
C THR A 162 -21.02 -0.76 9.34
N PRO A 163 -22.28 -0.40 9.01
CA PRO A 163 -22.67 1.00 8.82
C PRO A 163 -22.23 1.90 9.98
N ASP A 164 -22.44 1.45 11.22
CA ASP A 164 -22.06 2.20 12.43
C ASP A 164 -20.54 2.36 12.55
N GLN A 165 -19.77 1.33 12.22
CA GLN A 165 -18.31 1.41 12.18
C GLN A 165 -17.84 2.39 11.12
N ARG A 166 -18.46 2.41 9.93
CA ARG A 166 -18.12 3.38 8.88
C ARG A 166 -18.43 4.81 9.31
N ALA A 167 -19.59 5.04 9.92
CA ALA A 167 -19.97 6.34 10.44
C ALA A 167 -18.99 6.80 11.54
N PHE A 168 -18.63 5.91 12.47
CA PHE A 168 -17.62 6.19 13.50
C PHE A 168 -16.26 6.57 12.91
N LEU A 169 -15.79 5.81 11.91
CA LEU A 169 -14.49 6.08 11.26
C LEU A 169 -14.46 7.42 10.51
N ARG A 170 -15.61 7.86 9.99
CA ARG A 170 -15.78 9.17 9.34
C ARG A 170 -16.01 10.33 10.33
N GLY A 171 -16.12 10.03 11.63
CA GLY A 171 -16.45 11.03 12.65
C GLY A 171 -17.91 11.49 12.61
N GLU A 172 -18.80 10.68 12.02
CA GLU A 172 -20.23 10.97 11.87
C GLU A 172 -21.06 10.52 13.09
N VAL A 173 -20.48 9.73 14.01
CA VAL A 173 -21.13 9.28 15.25
C VAL A 173 -20.57 10.09 16.43
N PRO A 174 -21.42 10.71 17.27
CA PRO A 174 -20.96 11.38 18.49
C PRO A 174 -20.34 10.38 19.47
N GLU A 175 -19.25 10.78 20.13
CA GLU A 175 -18.50 10.00 21.13
C GLU A 175 -19.36 9.48 22.28
#